data_AF-A0A3R9YRD3-F1
#
_entry.id   AF-A0A3R9YRD3-F1
#
_cell.length_a   1.000
_cell.length_b   1.000
_cell.length_c   1.000
_cell.angle_alpha   90.00
_cell.angle_beta   90.00
_cell.angle_gamma   90.00
#
_symmetry.space_group_name_H-M   'P 1'
#
loop_
_entity.id
_entity.type
_entity.pdbx_description
1 polymer ?
#
loop_
_entity_poly.entity_id
_entity_poly.type
_entity_poly.pdbx_seq_one_letter_code
_entity_poly.pdbx_strand_id
1 'polypeptide(L)' 'MRLEWSPLAMDDRERIFDFIEQDDPRAAIAVDERIATQVLVLLQFPEGGRPGRDTGPL' A
#
# COMPACT_ATOMS: atom_id res chain seq x y z
N MET A 1 -14.94 10.16 -4.75
CA MET A 1 -13.94 9.63 -3.81
C MET A 1 -12.63 10.37 -4.01
N ARG A 2 -11.87 10.60 -2.95
CA ARG A 2 -10.54 11.24 -3.00
C ARG A 2 -9.55 10.29 -2.34
N LEU A 3 -8.43 10.05 -3.03
CA LEU A 3 -7.39 9.13 -2.56
C LEU A 3 -6.24 9.93 -1.98
N GLU A 4 -5.88 9.62 -0.74
CA GLU A 4 -4.79 10.26 -0.01
C GLU A 4 -3.99 9.19 0.73
N TRP A 5 -2.67 9.30 0.66
CA TRP A 5 -1.77 8.51 1.48
C TRP A 5 -1.60 9.21 2.83
N SER A 6 -1.77 8.48 3.93
CA SER A 6 -1.33 8.99 5.22
C SER A 6 0.20 9.00 5.27
N PRO A 7 0.83 9.86 6.09
CA PRO A 7 2.27 9.81 6.31
C PRO A 7 2.76 8.41 6.72
N LEU A 8 2.02 7.70 7.58
CA LEU A 8 2.34 6.33 7.98
C LEU A 8 2.33 5.35 6.80
N ALA A 9 1.38 5.49 5.87
CA ALA A 9 1.33 4.63 4.69
C ALA A 9 2.46 4.93 3.70
N MET A 10 2.94 6.17 3.63
CA MET A 10 4.14 6.52 2.87
C MET A 10 5.40 5.93 3.49
N ASP A 11 5.58 6.09 4.80
CA ASP A 11 6.68 5.47 5.56
C ASP A 11 6.71 3.95 5.37
N ASP A 12 5.56 3.28 5.42
CA ASP A 12 5.49 1.83 5.25
C ASP A 12 5.91 1.40 3.84
N ARG A 13 5.55 2.18 2.81
CA ARG A 13 5.99 1.92 1.43
C ARG A 13 7.50 2.10 1.28
N GLU A 14 8.07 3.14 1.88
CA GLU A 14 9.52 3.36 1.89
C GLU A 14 10.25 2.20 2.57
N ARG A 15 9.81 1.78 3.76
CA ARG A 15 10.41 0.63 4.47
C ARG A 15 10.33 -0.68 3.68
N ILE A 16 9.22 -0.92 2.98
CA ILE A 16 9.08 -2.11 2.11
C ILE A 16 10.06 -2.02 0.93
N PHE A 17 10.17 -0.85 0.32
CA PHE A 17 11.10 -0.62 -0.78
C PHE A 17 12.55 -0.87 -0.34
N ASP A 18 12.97 -0.19 0.73
CA ASP A 18 14.31 -0.29 1.34
C ASP A 18 14.66 -1.74 1.74
N PHE A 19 13.67 -2.50 2.18
CA PHE A 19 13.88 -3.91 2.53
C PHE A 19 14.16 -4.77 1.29
N ILE A 20 13.37 -4.60 0.22
CA ILE A 20 13.48 -5.43 -0.98
C ILE A 20 14.69 -5.02 -1.83
N GLU A 21 15.01 -3.73 -1.90
CA GLU A 21 16.11 -3.23 -2.75
C GLU A 21 17.48 -3.77 -2.34
N GLN A 22 17.64 -4.20 -1.09
CA GLN A 22 18.85 -4.83 -0.57
C GLN A 22 19.19 -6.12 -1.34
N ASP A 23 18.17 -6.83 -1.83
CA ASP A 23 18.30 -8.07 -2.58
C ASP A 23 18.09 -7.87 -4.09
N ASP A 24 17.03 -7.14 -4.50
CA ASP A 24 16.70 -6.88 -5.90
C ASP A 24 15.99 -5.53 -6.08
N PRO A 25 16.71 -4.50 -6.56
CA PRO A 25 16.13 -3.18 -6.84
C PRO A 25 14.99 -3.20 -7.86
N ARG A 26 14.99 -4.14 -8.82
CA ARG A 26 13.90 -4.26 -9.80
C ARG A 26 12.65 -4.83 -9.15
N ALA A 27 12.81 -5.77 -8.22
CA ALA A 27 11.69 -6.29 -7.44
C ALA A 27 11.08 -5.21 -6.53
N ALA A 28 11.91 -4.34 -5.94
CA ALA A 28 11.43 -3.22 -5.11
C ALA A 28 10.51 -2.28 -5.90
N ILE A 29 10.95 -1.86 -7.10
CA ILE A 29 10.15 -1.05 -8.03
C ILE A 29 8.85 -1.76 -8.40
N ALA A 30 8.93 -3.04 -8.81
CA ALA A 30 7.75 -3.78 -9.24
C ALA A 30 6.70 -3.95 -8.12
N VAL A 31 7.14 -4.14 -6.88
CA VAL A 31 6.24 -4.23 -5.72
C VAL A 31 5.59 -2.87 -5.44
N ASP A 32 6.37 -1.79 -5.46
CA ASP A 32 5.86 -0.44 -5.21
C ASP A 32 4.83 0.00 -6.26
N GLU A 33 5.11 -0.25 -7.55
CA GLU A 33 4.18 0.02 -8.65
C GLU A 33 2.90 -0.80 -8.53
N ARG A 34 2.99 -2.05 -8.06
CA ARG A 34 1.81 -2.91 -7.86
C ARG A 34 0.93 -2.40 -6.73
N ILE A 35 1.52 -1.89 -5.65
CA ILE A 35 0.80 -1.24 -4.55
C ILE A 35 0.07 -0.01 -5.08
N ALA A 36 0.76 0.90 -5.77
CA ALA A 36 0.17 2.11 -6.33
C ALA A 36 -0.98 1.79 -7.30
N THR A 37 -0.78 0.82 -8.21
CA THR A 37 -1.80 0.39 -9.18
C THR A 37 -3.05 -0.15 -8.49
N GLN A 38 -2.90 -1.02 -7.49
CA GLN A 38 -4.04 -1.60 -6.77
C GLN A 38 -4.81 -0.53 -5.98
N VAL A 39 -4.11 0.46 -5.42
CA VAL A 39 -4.73 1.56 -4.67
C VAL A 39 -5.53 2.49 -5.60
N LEU A 40 -5.06 2.73 -6.83
CA LEU A 40 -5.83 3.52 -7.82
C LEU A 40 -7.19 2.89 -8.16
N VAL A 41 -7.33 1.57 -8.10
CA VAL A 41 -8.61 0.88 -8.32
C VAL A 41 -9.68 1.32 -7.31
N LEU A 42 -9.29 1.72 -6.09
CA LEU A 42 -10.21 2.16 -5.04
C LEU A 42 -10.93 3.46 -5.39
N LEU A 43 -10.43 4.26 -6.34
CA LEU A 43 -11.17 5.42 -6.86
C LEU A 43 -12.47 5.01 -7.57
N GLN A 44 -12.47 3.83 -8.19
CA GLN A 44 -13.63 3.25 -8.90
C GLN A 44 -14.43 2.29 -8.00
N PHE A 45 -13.74 1.52 -7.15
CA PHE A 45 -14.33 0.53 -6.26
C PHE A 45 -13.86 0.73 -4.81
N PRO A 46 -14.41 1.73 -4.10
CA PRO A 46 -13.88 2.11 -2.78
C PRO A 46 -14.02 1.04 -1.70
N GLU A 47 -15.04 0.19 -1.84
CA GLU A 47 -15.33 -0.93 -0.95
C GLU A 47 -14.78 -2.26 -1.50
N GLY A 48 -13.88 -2.21 -2.50
CA GLY A 48 -13.27 -3.40 -3.10
C GLY A 48 -12.29 -4.14 -2.18
N GLY A 49 -11.92 -3.52 -1.06
CA GLY A 49 -11.10 -4.14 -0.01
C GLY A 49 -11.93 -5.02 0.93
N ARG A 50 -11.27 -5.97 1.59
CA ARG A 50 -11.89 -6.68 2.71
C ARG A 50 -11.92 -5.74 3.92
N PRO A 51 -13.04 -5.60 4.64
CA PRO A 51 -13.05 -4.93 5.92
C PRO A 51 -11.91 -5.46 6.80
N GLY A 52 -11.21 -4.54 7.48
CA GLY A 52 -10.23 -4.92 8.47
C GLY A 52 -10.86 -5.82 9.53
N ARG A 53 -10.04 -6.63 10.21
CA ARG A 53 -10.53 -7.30 11.42
C ARG A 53 -10.83 -6.23 12.46
N ASP A 54 -12.10 -6.11 12.87
CA ASP A 54 -12.51 -5.36 14.06
C ASP A 54 -11.93 -6.05 15.29
N THR A 55 -10.66 -5.77 15.59
CA THR A 55 -10.01 -6.22 16.82
C THR A 55 -9.28 -5.06 17.45
N GLY A 56 -10.05 -4.12 17.98
CA GLY A 56 -9.63 -3.23 19.07
C GLY A 56 -10.48 -3.55 20.31
N PRO A 57 -9.92 -3.51 21.54
CA PRO A 57 -10.72 -3.71 22.75
C PRO A 57 -11.64 -2.51 22.98
N LEU A 58 -12.84 -2.80 23.48
CA LEU A 58 -13.81 -1.82 24.01
C LEU A 58 -13.23 -1.02 25.18
#